data_AF-A0A8C5U0G3-F1
#
_entry.id   AF-A0A8C5U0G3-F1
#
_cell.length_a   1.000
_cell.length_b   1.000
_cell.length_c   1.000
_cell.angle_alpha   90.00
_cell.angle_beta   90.00
_cell.angle_gamma   90.00
#
_symmetry.space_group_name_H-M   'P 1'
#
loop_
_entity.id
_entity.type
_entity.pdbx_description
1 polymer ?
#
loop_
_entity_poly.entity_id
_entity_poly.type
_entity_poly.pdbx_seq_one_letter_code
_entity_poly.pdbx_strand_id
1 'polypeptide(L)'
;MKSLCLVTVGVLAMTLLIASISLLVAHVFQTVVDLQVKQGTVLKNGTETFEAWEDPPPPVYMQFYFFNVTNPLEVLQGASPLVEERGPYTYREYRPRVHIQFLDNGTKVSALNPKTYVFEPEKSVGDPEVDLIRTINIPAVVSSLCSCFRIHSE
;
A
#
# COMPACT_ATOMS: atom_id res chain seq x y z
N MET A 1 34.40 23.16 -52.32
CA MET A 1 33.87 21.80 -52.01
C MET A 1 34.68 21.05 -50.96
N LYS A 2 36.02 21.00 -51.01
CA LYS A 2 36.85 20.21 -50.05
C LYS A 2 36.85 20.73 -48.60
N SER A 3 36.89 22.05 -48.36
CA SER A 3 36.91 22.58 -46.99
C SER A 3 35.57 22.43 -46.24
N LEU A 4 34.44 22.50 -46.94
CA LEU A 4 33.12 22.28 -46.35
C LEU A 4 32.96 20.84 -45.84
N CYS A 5 33.48 19.86 -46.59
CA CYS A 5 33.45 18.45 -46.20
C CYS A 5 34.33 18.15 -44.97
N LEU A 6 35.49 18.83 -44.86
CA LEU A 6 36.37 18.69 -43.69
C LEU A 6 35.72 19.28 -42.42
N VAL A 7 35.02 20.41 -42.54
CA VAL A 7 34.33 21.04 -41.42
C VAL A 7 33.15 20.18 -40.96
N THR A 8 32.34 19.63 -41.86
CA THR A 8 31.20 18.78 -41.50
C THR A 8 31.64 17.47 -40.84
N VAL A 9 32.73 16.85 -41.32
CA VAL A 9 33.32 15.66 -40.69
C VAL A 9 33.86 15.99 -39.29
N GLY A 10 34.50 17.15 -39.12
CA GLY A 10 34.99 17.60 -37.81
C GLY A 10 33.86 17.83 -36.80
N VAL A 11 32.76 18.45 -37.22
CA VAL A 11 31.59 18.68 -36.36
C VAL A 11 30.92 17.35 -35.99
N LEU A 12 30.74 16.43 -36.94
CA LEU A 12 30.18 15.09 -36.68
C LEU A 12 31.06 14.28 -35.72
N ALA A 13 32.38 14.34 -35.85
CA ALA A 13 33.28 13.67 -34.93
C ALA A 13 33.16 14.26 -33.52
N MET A 14 33.05 15.59 -33.40
CA MET A 14 32.90 16.25 -32.11
C MET A 14 31.57 15.92 -31.43
N THR A 15 30.46 15.87 -32.17
CA THR A 15 29.16 15.50 -31.60
C THR A 15 29.12 14.04 -31.17
N LEU A 16 29.73 13.13 -31.94
CA LEU A 16 29.84 11.71 -31.55
C LEU A 16 30.69 11.54 -30.28
N LEU A 17 31.76 12.32 -30.12
CA LEU A 17 32.58 12.31 -28.89
C LEU A 17 31.81 12.84 -27.68
N ILE A 18 31.04 13.93 -27.84
CA ILE A 18 30.22 14.47 -26.75
C ILE A 18 29.12 13.46 -26.37
N ALA A 19 28.48 12.84 -27.36
CA ALA A 19 27.44 11.83 -27.12
C ALA A 19 27.99 10.59 -26.40
N SER A 20 29.18 10.11 -26.77
CA SER A 20 29.81 8.96 -26.12
C SER A 20 30.20 9.24 -24.68
N ILE A 21 30.77 10.42 -24.39
CA ILE A 21 31.08 10.85 -23.02
C ILE A 21 29.80 10.98 -22.20
N SER A 22 28.75 11.58 -22.77
CA SER A 22 27.46 11.74 -22.09
C SER A 22 26.82 10.39 -21.73
N LEU A 23 26.86 9.42 -22.64
CA LEU A 23 26.40 8.05 -22.41
C LEU A 23 27.20 7.36 -21.30
N LEU A 24 28.53 7.52 -21.28
CA LEU A 24 29.39 6.91 -20.28
C LEU A 24 29.14 7.51 -18.89
N VAL A 25 28.99 8.82 -18.79
CA VAL A 25 28.62 9.51 -17.53
C VAL A 25 27.26 9.05 -17.05
N ALA A 26 26.26 8.96 -17.94
CA ALA A 26 24.94 8.45 -17.58
C ALA A 26 25.00 7.03 -17.03
N HIS A 27 25.78 6.14 -17.65
CA HIS A 27 25.91 4.75 -17.21
C HIS A 27 26.58 4.63 -15.83
N VAL A 28 27.64 5.40 -15.58
CA VAL A 28 28.32 5.44 -14.28
C VAL A 28 27.39 6.02 -13.21
N PHE A 29 26.67 7.09 -13.51
CA PHE A 29 25.72 7.69 -12.59
C PHE A 29 24.63 6.71 -12.17
N GLN A 30 24.01 6.00 -13.12
CA GLN A 30 23.01 4.97 -12.83
C GLN A 30 23.60 3.88 -11.92
N THR A 31 24.83 3.44 -12.17
CA THR A 31 25.50 2.43 -11.34
C THR A 31 25.74 2.90 -9.90
N VAL A 32 26.18 4.16 -9.71
CA VAL A 32 26.41 4.74 -8.39
C VAL A 32 25.09 4.88 -7.62
N VAL A 33 24.03 5.34 -8.28
CA VAL A 33 22.69 5.45 -7.69
C VAL A 33 22.19 4.07 -7.27
N ASP A 34 22.30 3.05 -8.12
CA ASP A 34 21.89 1.68 -7.80
C ASP A 34 22.63 1.13 -6.57
N LEU A 35 23.93 1.41 -6.44
CA LEU A 35 24.72 0.99 -5.28
C LEU A 35 24.26 1.70 -4.00
N GLN A 36 24.02 3.00 -4.06
CA GLN A 36 23.54 3.77 -2.91
C GLN A 36 22.14 3.33 -2.48
N VAL A 37 21.23 3.09 -3.43
CA VAL A 37 19.88 2.58 -3.15
C VAL A 37 19.95 1.19 -2.52
N LYS A 38 20.77 0.29 -3.08
CA LYS A 38 20.96 -1.06 -2.51
C LYS A 38 21.51 -1.03 -1.09
N GLN A 39 22.38 -0.07 -0.76
CA GLN A 39 22.91 0.08 0.60
C GLN A 39 21.92 0.72 1.57
N GLY A 40 21.14 1.72 1.11
CA GLY A 40 20.16 2.42 1.94
C GLY A 40 18.86 1.66 2.20
N THR A 41 18.55 0.65 1.38
CA THR A 41 17.29 -0.15 1.50
C THR A 41 17.47 -1.44 2.30
N VAL A 42 18.67 -1.73 2.81
CA VAL A 42 18.89 -2.94 3.61
C VAL A 42 18.26 -2.79 4.98
N LEU A 43 17.41 -3.75 5.34
CA LEU A 43 16.91 -3.92 6.69
C LEU A 43 18.05 -4.45 7.56
N LYS A 44 18.73 -3.53 8.25
CA LYS A 44 19.83 -3.84 9.15
C LYS A 44 19.61 -3.08 10.45
N ASN A 45 19.83 -3.77 11.57
CA ASN A 45 19.68 -3.16 12.88
C ASN A 45 20.55 -1.90 13.02
N GLY A 46 19.96 -0.80 13.51
CA GLY A 46 20.60 0.50 13.66
C GLY A 46 20.58 1.41 12.43
N THR A 47 19.86 1.05 11.34
CA THR A 47 19.59 1.96 10.22
C THR A 47 18.23 2.65 10.39
N GLU A 48 18.12 3.89 9.92
CA GLU A 48 16.84 4.64 9.90
C GLU A 48 15.75 3.87 9.14
N THR A 49 16.12 3.20 8.04
CA THR A 49 15.21 2.34 7.26
C THR A 49 14.66 1.18 8.10
N PHE A 50 15.47 0.63 9.01
CA PHE A 50 15.02 -0.43 9.91
C PHE A 50 14.11 0.12 11.00
N GLU A 51 14.42 1.28 11.60
CA GLU A 51 13.56 1.93 12.60
C GLU A 51 12.19 2.28 12.02
N ALA A 52 12.14 2.88 10.84
CA ALA A 52 10.89 3.18 10.13
C ALA A 52 10.15 1.92 9.65
N TRP A 53 10.85 0.80 9.48
CA TRP A 53 10.21 -0.49 9.19
C TRP A 53 9.68 -1.15 10.47
N GLU A 54 10.39 -1.06 11.58
CA GLU A 54 9.99 -1.60 12.87
C GLU A 54 8.77 -0.86 13.43
N ASP A 55 8.82 0.48 13.43
CA ASP A 55 7.72 1.35 13.85
C ASP A 55 7.42 2.39 12.74
N PRO A 56 6.47 2.09 11.84
CA PRO A 56 6.14 2.97 10.72
C PRO A 56 5.67 4.36 11.17
N PRO A 57 6.35 5.43 10.76
CA PRO A 57 5.92 6.79 11.10
C PRO A 57 4.75 7.26 10.18
N PRO A 58 4.35 8.53 10.32
CA PRO A 58 2.98 9.08 10.47
C PRO A 58 1.77 8.19 10.83
N PRO A 59 0.70 8.78 11.41
CA PRO A 59 -0.53 8.05 11.73
C PRO A 59 -1.26 7.60 10.47
N VAL A 60 -1.48 6.29 10.36
CA VAL A 60 -2.38 5.71 9.37
C VAL A 60 -3.80 5.75 9.94
N TYR A 61 -4.74 6.35 9.21
CA TYR A 61 -6.15 6.36 9.60
C TYR A 61 -6.92 5.37 8.72
N MET A 62 -7.75 4.57 9.37
CA MET A 62 -8.72 3.69 8.74
C MET A 62 -10.12 4.28 8.95
N GLN A 63 -10.82 4.56 7.86
CA GLN A 63 -12.15 5.17 7.90
C GLN A 63 -13.18 4.16 7.39
N PHE A 64 -14.20 3.93 8.21
CA PHE A 64 -15.31 3.05 7.84
C PHE A 64 -16.52 3.87 7.42
N TYR A 65 -17.09 3.48 6.28
CA TYR A 65 -18.34 4.00 5.74
C TYR A 65 -19.29 2.83 5.60
N PHE A 66 -20.50 2.99 6.10
CA PHE A 66 -21.51 1.95 6.09
C PHE A 66 -22.71 2.40 5.28
N PHE A 67 -23.38 1.44 4.65
CA PHE A 67 -24.65 1.67 3.97
C PHE A 67 -25.79 1.17 4.87
N ASN A 68 -26.55 2.11 5.42
CA ASN A 68 -27.71 1.84 6.24
C ASN A 68 -28.94 1.62 5.34
N VAL A 69 -29.56 0.44 5.43
CA VAL A 69 -30.74 0.09 4.61
C VAL A 69 -31.98 0.76 5.18
N THR A 70 -32.73 1.51 4.37
CA THR A 70 -33.95 2.22 4.80
C THR A 70 -35.23 1.41 4.56
N ASN A 71 -35.27 0.53 3.56
CA ASN A 71 -36.46 -0.25 3.16
C ASN A 71 -36.31 -1.80 3.31
N PRO A 72 -35.95 -2.34 4.48
CA PRO A 72 -35.61 -3.77 4.62
C PRO A 72 -36.77 -4.72 4.26
N LEU A 73 -38.03 -4.35 4.56
CA LEU A 73 -39.18 -5.22 4.31
C LEU A 73 -39.46 -5.41 2.81
N GLU A 74 -39.25 -4.36 2.01
CA GLU A 74 -39.41 -4.40 0.55
C GLU A 74 -38.29 -5.23 -0.08
N VAL A 75 -37.07 -5.09 0.43
CA VAL A 75 -35.91 -5.89 -0.02
C VAL A 75 -36.17 -7.39 0.18
N LEU A 76 -36.76 -7.78 1.31
CA LEU A 76 -37.15 -9.17 1.55
C LEU A 76 -38.22 -9.68 0.57
N GLN A 77 -39.00 -8.79 -0.04
CA GLN A 77 -40.00 -9.09 -1.06
C GLN A 77 -39.42 -9.05 -2.49
N GLY A 78 -38.12 -8.76 -2.65
CA GLY A 78 -37.44 -8.70 -3.94
C GLY A 78 -37.29 -7.30 -4.54
N ALA A 79 -37.66 -6.24 -3.81
CA ALA A 79 -37.42 -4.87 -4.26
C ALA A 79 -35.93 -4.49 -4.17
N SER A 80 -35.53 -3.44 -4.89
CA SER A 80 -34.17 -2.90 -4.80
C SER A 80 -33.91 -2.22 -3.44
N PRO A 81 -32.74 -2.44 -2.83
CA PRO A 81 -32.39 -1.81 -1.56
C PRO A 81 -32.13 -0.31 -1.73
N LEU A 82 -32.76 0.48 -0.87
CA LEU A 82 -32.48 1.89 -0.65
C LEU A 82 -31.54 2.01 0.54
N VAL A 83 -30.43 2.71 0.34
CA VAL A 83 -29.36 2.85 1.33
C VAL A 83 -28.96 4.29 1.54
N GLU A 84 -28.57 4.61 2.77
CA GLU A 84 -27.97 5.87 3.16
C GLU A 84 -26.55 5.62 3.67
N GLU A 85 -25.57 6.35 3.15
CA GLU A 85 -24.19 6.26 3.63
C GLU A 85 -24.06 6.90 5.03
N ARG A 86 -23.34 6.24 5.92
CA ARG A 86 -23.01 6.68 7.28
C ARG A 86 -21.52 6.54 7.53
N GLY A 87 -20.85 7.66 7.75
CA GLY A 87 -19.42 7.72 8.05
C GLY A 87 -18.85 9.13 7.89
N PRO A 88 -17.54 9.30 8.15
CA PRO A 88 -16.59 8.26 8.54
C PRO A 88 -16.69 7.89 10.02
N TYR A 89 -16.42 6.63 10.36
CA TYR A 89 -15.94 6.23 11.69
C TYR A 89 -14.43 5.99 11.58
N THR A 90 -13.65 6.91 12.15
CA THR A 90 -12.20 6.96 11.97
C THR A 90 -11.49 6.25 13.11
N TYR A 91 -10.59 5.35 12.76
CA TYR A 91 -9.69 4.68 13.69
C TYR A 91 -8.25 4.95 13.29
N ARG A 92 -7.41 5.33 14.25
CA ARG A 92 -5.97 5.37 14.08
C ARG A 92 -5.40 3.97 14.21
N GLU A 93 -4.62 3.55 13.23
CA GLU A 93 -4.01 2.24 13.16
C GLU A 93 -2.54 2.29 13.59
N TYR A 94 -2.16 1.40 14.50
CA TYR A 94 -0.79 1.16 14.94
C TYR A 94 -0.34 -0.21 14.43
N ARG A 95 0.86 -0.27 13.83
CA ARG A 95 1.42 -1.49 13.23
C ARG A 95 2.90 -1.71 13.61
N PRO A 96 3.25 -1.76 14.90
CA PRO A 96 4.61 -2.05 15.30
C PRO A 96 4.96 -3.50 14.94
N ARG A 97 6.10 -3.73 14.29
CA ARG A 97 6.61 -5.08 14.06
C ARG A 97 7.28 -5.58 15.34
N VAL A 98 6.93 -6.80 15.76
CA VAL A 98 7.44 -7.40 17.01
C VAL A 98 8.06 -8.77 16.76
N HIS A 99 8.87 -9.24 17.71
CA HIS A 99 9.60 -10.51 17.61
C HIS A 99 10.47 -10.61 16.35
N ILE A 100 11.21 -9.55 16.05
CA ILE A 100 12.06 -9.46 14.85
C ILE A 100 13.27 -10.40 15.00
N GLN A 101 13.47 -11.27 14.01
CA GLN A 101 14.58 -12.22 13.97
C GLN A 101 15.30 -12.13 12.62
N PHE A 102 16.63 -11.99 12.68
CA PHE A 102 17.50 -12.07 11.51
C PHE A 102 17.92 -13.52 11.29
N LEU A 103 17.65 -14.03 10.09
CA LEU A 103 17.92 -15.40 9.65
C LEU A 103 18.93 -15.37 8.51
N ASP A 104 19.56 -16.52 8.21
CA ASP A 104 20.52 -16.68 7.12
C ASP A 104 21.62 -15.60 7.10
N ASN A 105 22.29 -15.40 8.23
CA ASN A 105 23.34 -14.37 8.43
C ASN A 105 22.88 -12.94 8.09
N GLY A 106 21.60 -12.63 8.29
CA GLY A 106 21.03 -11.30 8.03
C GLY A 106 20.47 -11.13 6.61
N THR A 107 20.42 -12.20 5.80
CA THR A 107 19.80 -12.17 4.46
C THR A 107 18.27 -12.18 4.54
N LYS A 108 17.71 -12.75 5.62
CA LYS A 108 16.26 -12.84 5.83
C LYS A 108 15.88 -12.22 7.17
N VAL A 109 14.67 -11.67 7.22
CA VAL A 109 14.08 -11.10 8.44
C VAL A 109 12.69 -11.71 8.62
N SER A 110 12.41 -12.20 9.83
CA SER A 110 11.09 -12.68 10.25
C SER A 110 10.55 -11.74 11.33
N ALA A 111 9.27 -11.39 11.27
CA ALA A 111 8.61 -10.53 12.26
C ALA A 111 7.10 -10.78 12.29
N LEU A 112 6.48 -10.48 13.43
CA LEU A 112 5.02 -10.39 13.56
C LEU A 112 4.59 -8.95 13.33
N ASN A 113 3.41 -8.77 12.75
CA ASN A 113 2.83 -7.45 12.47
C ASN A 113 1.46 -7.31 13.15
N PRO A 114 1.42 -7.20 14.50
CA PRO A 114 0.19 -6.91 15.22
C PRO A 114 -0.38 -5.57 14.76
N LYS A 115 -1.71 -5.50 14.67
CA LYS A 115 -2.44 -4.29 14.30
C LYS A 115 -3.36 -3.90 15.44
N THR A 116 -3.32 -2.64 15.84
CA THR A 116 -4.20 -2.07 16.86
C THR A 116 -4.93 -0.87 16.29
N TYR A 117 -6.20 -0.74 16.62
CA TYR A 117 -7.07 0.33 16.15
C TYR A 117 -7.57 1.13 17.35
N VAL A 118 -7.39 2.44 17.32
CA VAL A 118 -7.85 3.36 18.37
C VAL A 118 -8.85 4.32 17.74
N PHE A 119 -10.04 4.43 18.31
CA PHE A 119 -11.11 5.27 17.77
C PHE A 119 -10.77 6.77 17.94
N GLU A 120 -11.04 7.55 16.89
CA GLU A 120 -10.78 9.00 16.84
C GLU A 120 -12.13 9.75 16.73
N PRO A 121 -12.73 10.16 17.86
CA PRO A 121 -14.06 10.78 17.87
C PRO A 121 -14.10 12.11 17.11
N GLU A 122 -13.04 12.92 17.19
CA GLU A 122 -12.96 14.23 16.52
C GLU A 122 -12.94 14.13 14.98
N LYS A 123 -12.57 12.96 14.46
CA LYS A 123 -12.51 12.66 13.02
C LYS A 123 -13.68 11.77 12.56
N SER A 124 -14.68 11.58 13.42
CA SER A 124 -15.79 10.67 13.19
C SER A 124 -17.13 11.41 13.19
N VAL A 125 -18.10 10.87 12.45
CA VAL A 125 -19.45 11.46 12.36
C VAL A 125 -20.27 11.28 13.64
N GLY A 126 -19.96 10.26 14.43
CA GLY A 126 -20.71 9.88 15.62
C GLY A 126 -19.97 8.83 16.44
N ASP A 127 -20.64 8.28 17.45
CA ASP A 127 -20.09 7.27 18.36
C ASP A 127 -20.46 5.86 17.86
N PRO A 128 -19.48 5.03 17.47
CA PRO A 128 -19.75 3.68 16.97
C PRO A 128 -20.38 2.74 18.02
N GLU A 129 -20.31 3.06 19.32
CA GLU A 129 -20.97 2.25 20.36
C GLU A 129 -22.46 2.55 20.48
N VAL A 130 -22.90 3.72 20.01
CA VAL A 130 -24.30 4.20 20.09
C VAL A 130 -25.00 4.11 18.74
N ASP A 131 -24.28 4.37 17.64
CA ASP A 131 -24.87 4.45 16.31
C ASP A 131 -25.30 3.07 15.78
N LEU A 132 -26.58 2.97 15.41
CA LEU A 132 -27.16 1.74 14.91
C LEU A 132 -27.17 1.72 13.38
N ILE A 133 -26.65 0.63 12.81
CA ILE A 133 -26.56 0.42 11.36
C ILE A 133 -27.34 -0.83 11.00
N ARG A 134 -28.36 -0.68 10.16
CA ARG A 134 -29.14 -1.80 9.64
C ARG A 134 -28.56 -2.26 8.33
N THR A 135 -27.96 -3.46 8.34
CA THR A 135 -27.37 -4.11 7.16
C THR A 135 -27.79 -5.58 7.08
N ILE A 136 -27.29 -6.28 6.08
CA ILE A 136 -27.53 -7.71 5.88
C ILE A 136 -27.00 -8.55 7.06
N ASN A 137 -27.71 -9.63 7.38
CA ASN A 137 -27.24 -10.60 8.36
C ASN A 137 -26.11 -11.47 7.75
N ILE A 138 -24.87 -10.97 7.88
CA ILE A 138 -23.67 -11.62 7.32
C ILE A 138 -23.51 -13.07 7.83
N PRO A 139 -23.60 -13.37 9.15
CA PRO A 139 -23.49 -14.75 9.63
C PRO A 139 -24.47 -15.73 8.97
N ALA A 140 -25.73 -15.32 8.80
CA ALA A 140 -26.74 -16.16 8.15
C ALA A 140 -26.37 -16.43 6.68
N VAL A 141 -25.93 -15.41 5.94
CA VAL A 141 -25.50 -15.55 4.54
C VAL A 141 -24.28 -16.45 4.39
N VAL A 142 -23.28 -16.30 5.27
CA VAL A 142 -22.09 -17.16 5.23
C VAL A 142 -22.47 -18.61 5.54
N SER A 143 -23.37 -18.84 6.51
CA SER A 143 -23.82 -20.19 6.85
C SER A 143 -24.56 -20.89 5.71
N SER A 144 -25.42 -20.17 4.98
CA SER A 144 -26.16 -20.72 3.84
C SER A 144 -25.24 -21.00 2.66
N LEU A 145 -24.26 -20.13 2.40
CA LEU A 145 -23.24 -20.34 1.36
C LEU A 145 -22.34 -21.53 1.66
N CYS A 146 -21.83 -21.67 2.89
CA CYS A 146 -21.01 -22.83 3.27
C CYS A 146 -21.79 -24.15 3.16
N SER A 147 -23.08 -24.13 3.49
CA SER A 147 -23.94 -25.31 3.34
C SER A 147 -24.16 -25.66 1.87
N CYS A 148 -24.36 -24.66 1.01
CA CYS A 148 -24.49 -24.84 -0.43
C CYS A 148 -23.19 -25.38 -1.07
N PHE A 149 -22.03 -24.86 -0.67
CA PHE A 149 -20.72 -25.34 -1.12
C PHE A 149 -20.45 -26.78 -0.69
N ARG A 150 -20.83 -27.15 0.54
CA ARG A 150 -20.70 -28.53 1.02
C ARG A 150 -21.57 -29.51 0.22
N ILE A 151 -22.78 -29.11 -0.18
CA ILE A 151 -23.71 -29.94 -0.98
C ILE A 151 -23.23 -30.13 -2.42
N HIS A 152 -22.43 -29.21 -2.99
CA HIS A 152 -21.89 -29.34 -4.35
C HIS A 152 -20.51 -30.02 -4.41
N SER A 153 -19.89 -30.32 -3.26
CA SER A 153 -18.59 -31.00 -3.19
C SER A 153 -18.68 -32.51 -2.89
N GLU A 154 -19.89 -33.03 -2.70
CA GLU A 154 -20.20 -34.47 -2.63
C GLU A 154 -20.85 -34.93 -3.94
#